data_AF-A0AAN8C4P6-F1
#
_entry.id   AF-A0AAN8C4P6-F1
#
_cell.length_a   1.000
_cell.length_b   1.000
_cell.length_c   1.000
_cell.angle_alpha   90.00
_cell.angle_beta   90.00
_cell.angle_gamma   90.00
#
_symmetry.space_group_name_H-M   'P 1'
#
loop_
_entity.id
_entity.type
_entity.pdbx_description
1 polymer ?
#
loop_
_entity_poly.entity_id
_entity_poly.type
_entity_poly.pdbx_seq_one_letter_code
_entity_poly.pdbx_strand_id
1 'polypeptide(L)'
;MEDPHTRYSKRLRTGTRRRYQDDGISDDEIEGKRMFDLDEKLQCSRFNSELIKHMEGKDFTFEYIQREGLREPIIFEAANGLGIQMPDSDFSVSDVKLFVGSRRIVDVMDVNTQKGIEMSMAQWRRYYDTPPSEREKLYNVISLEFSHTKLENLVKRPASVDLIDWVDNMWPRHLKERQRDSTNAIIDMHYPKVQKYCLMSVQGCFTDFHIDFGGTSVWYHILRGGKVFWLIPPTPQNLEMYENWVLSGKQGDIFLGDKCFDCQRIELKQGNTFIIPSGWIHAVYTPEDTLVFGGNFLHSFNIPMQLNIYSIEDRTRVPAKFRYPFYYEMCWYVLERYLYCQTNISHLTPEFKKYSLGVGLTKADMENIDSNKNGTSNGVDSDTENKEIKEEAVKEQDEEEAKETEAQHLLTPFELEGLWNLLGKLEGLPEQKKCVPVGILNPDALLDDMKVRAVFLSQSTHAGCYYFANVDL
;
A
#
# COMPACT_ATOMS: atom_id res chain seq x y z
N MET A 1 69.84 -21.86 -37.95
CA MET A 1 68.57 -22.47 -37.53
C MET A 1 68.52 -22.33 -36.01
N GLU A 2 68.32 -21.16 -35.40
CA GLU A 2 67.29 -20.14 -35.57
C GLU A 2 65.89 -20.72 -35.80
N ASP A 3 65.12 -20.81 -34.71
CA ASP A 3 63.68 -20.58 -34.71
C ASP A 3 63.39 -19.40 -33.74
N PRO A 4 62.73 -18.30 -34.19
CA PRO A 4 62.71 -17.02 -33.51
C PRO A 4 61.35 -16.66 -32.88
N HIS A 5 61.36 -15.60 -32.06
CA HIS A 5 60.22 -14.82 -31.55
C HIS A 5 59.77 -15.04 -30.09
N THR A 6 60.68 -14.74 -29.16
CA THR A 6 60.32 -13.99 -27.94
C THR A 6 60.85 -12.56 -28.05
N ARG A 7 59.96 -11.58 -28.28
CA ARG A 7 60.25 -10.14 -28.13
C ARG A 7 59.22 -9.46 -27.22
N TYR A 8 59.67 -9.23 -25.99
CA TYR A 8 59.51 -8.04 -25.14
C TYR A 8 58.32 -7.08 -25.37
N SER A 9 57.60 -6.76 -24.27
CA SER A 9 57.49 -5.35 -23.82
C SER A 9 57.08 -5.18 -22.35
N LYS A 10 58.03 -4.63 -21.58
CA LYS A 10 57.96 -3.70 -20.44
C LYS A 10 57.14 -4.02 -19.17
N ARG A 11 57.90 -4.39 -18.14
CA ARG A 11 57.65 -4.04 -16.72
C ARG A 11 57.53 -2.52 -16.53
N LEU A 12 56.55 -2.10 -15.75
CA LEU A 12 56.67 -1.03 -14.76
C LEU A 12 56.00 -1.50 -13.47
N ARG A 13 56.82 -1.92 -12.49
CA ARG A 13 56.45 -1.98 -11.06
C ARG A 13 56.92 -0.67 -10.45
N THR A 14 56.03 0.07 -9.79
CA THR A 14 56.23 0.67 -8.45
C THR A 14 55.05 1.57 -8.09
N GLY A 15 54.51 1.42 -6.87
CA GLY A 15 53.51 2.34 -6.34
C GLY A 15 52.74 1.87 -5.11
N THR A 16 53.37 1.23 -4.13
CA THR A 16 52.80 1.16 -2.77
C THR A 16 52.75 2.58 -2.20
N ARG A 17 51.57 3.21 -2.15
CA ARG A 17 51.36 4.41 -1.35
C ARG A 17 50.69 4.03 -0.04
N ARG A 18 51.39 4.39 1.03
CA ARG A 18 51.05 4.15 2.45
C ARG A 18 49.70 4.76 2.83
N ARG A 19 49.01 4.02 3.69
CA ARG A 19 48.06 4.39 4.75
C ARG A 19 47.84 5.90 4.96
N TYR A 20 46.58 6.30 4.92
CA TYR A 20 46.03 7.07 6.04
C TYR A 20 45.25 6.07 6.90
N GLN A 21 45.85 5.66 8.02
CA GLN A 21 45.08 5.37 9.22
C GLN A 21 44.66 6.76 9.68
N ASP A 22 43.38 7.07 9.54
CA ASP A 22 42.78 8.15 10.30
C ASP A 22 42.29 7.51 11.60
N ASP A 23 43.18 7.44 12.60
CA ASP A 23 42.82 7.17 13.98
C ASP A 23 42.20 8.46 14.58
N GLY A 24 41.16 8.97 13.93
CA GLY A 24 40.28 10.01 14.43
C GLY A 24 39.03 9.31 14.95
N ILE A 25 38.93 9.15 16.27
CA ILE A 25 37.73 8.82 17.07
C ILE A 25 36.55 8.31 16.21
N SER A 26 36.31 6.99 16.26
CA SER A 26 35.14 6.28 15.74
C SER A 26 33.84 7.11 15.70
N ASP A 27 33.61 7.87 14.62
CA ASP A 27 32.32 8.50 14.31
C ASP A 27 31.24 7.44 14.02
N ASP A 28 31.65 6.20 13.77
CA ASP A 28 30.78 5.04 13.63
C ASP A 28 30.01 4.69 14.92
N GLU A 29 30.43 5.20 16.09
CA GLU A 29 29.68 5.05 17.36
C GLU A 29 28.62 6.14 17.56
N ILE A 30 28.68 7.23 16.79
CA ILE A 30 27.70 8.33 16.81
C ILE A 30 26.64 8.14 15.70
N GLU A 31 26.97 7.42 14.62
CA GLU A 31 26.01 6.99 13.58
C GLU A 31 24.91 6.07 14.14
N GLY A 32 23.86 6.65 14.72
CA GLY A 32 22.63 5.95 15.12
C GLY A 32 22.14 6.25 16.53
N LYS A 33 22.86 7.06 17.32
CA LYS A 33 22.26 7.57 18.57
C LYS A 33 21.35 8.75 18.26
N ARG A 34 20.04 8.52 18.43
CA ARG A 34 19.05 9.59 18.51
C ARG A 34 19.52 10.63 19.54
N MET A 35 19.58 11.90 19.14
CA MET A 35 19.98 12.99 20.04
C MET A 35 18.82 13.53 20.87
N PHE A 36 17.59 13.30 20.43
CA PHE A 36 16.39 13.61 21.22
C PHE A 36 16.05 12.48 22.19
N ASP A 37 15.54 12.86 23.36
CA ASP A 37 15.06 11.92 24.37
C ASP A 37 13.63 11.47 24.03
N LEU A 38 13.46 10.20 23.66
CA LEU A 38 12.16 9.64 23.31
C LEU A 38 11.25 9.46 24.53
N ASP A 39 11.80 9.21 25.72
CA ASP A 39 11.03 9.07 26.95
C ASP A 39 10.40 10.42 27.34
N GLU A 40 11.13 11.51 27.10
CA GLU A 40 10.58 12.87 27.18
C GLU A 40 9.37 13.02 26.23
N LYS A 41 9.49 12.59 24.96
CA LYS A 41 8.39 12.73 23.97
C LYS A 41 7.18 11.86 24.31
N LEU A 42 7.38 10.72 24.97
CA LEU A 42 6.33 9.83 25.46
C LEU A 42 5.55 10.40 26.65
N GLN A 43 6.15 11.30 27.43
CA GLN A 43 5.52 11.92 28.60
C GLN A 43 5.08 13.37 28.33
N CYS A 44 5.64 14.02 27.30
CA CYS A 44 5.37 15.41 26.98
C CYS A 44 3.89 15.66 26.68
N SER A 45 3.30 16.65 27.34
CA SER A 45 1.89 17.04 27.17
C SER A 45 1.66 17.94 25.96
N ARG A 46 2.72 18.35 25.24
CA ARG A 46 2.64 19.22 24.06
C ARG A 46 1.86 18.58 22.91
N PHE A 47 1.92 17.26 22.77
CA PHE A 47 1.32 16.54 21.64
C PHE A 47 -0.16 16.23 21.87
N ASN A 48 -0.94 17.26 22.17
CA ASN A 48 -2.33 17.17 22.63
C ASN A 48 -3.36 17.75 21.64
N SER A 49 -2.97 17.97 20.38
CA SER A 49 -3.92 18.35 19.33
C SER A 49 -5.06 17.33 19.21
N GLU A 50 -6.24 17.77 18.78
CA GLU A 50 -7.43 16.92 18.56
C GLU A 50 -7.64 16.70 17.06
N LEU A 51 -6.82 15.83 16.47
CA LEU A 51 -6.77 15.53 15.04
C LEU A 51 -7.44 14.22 14.66
N ILE A 52 -7.62 13.30 15.61
CA ILE A 52 -8.17 11.95 15.40
C ILE A 52 -9.66 11.93 15.65
N LYS A 53 -10.39 11.30 14.72
CA LYS A 53 -11.81 11.03 14.83
C LYS A 53 -12.06 9.68 15.49
N HIS A 54 -12.87 9.66 16.54
CA HIS A 54 -13.39 8.41 17.11
C HIS A 54 -14.68 8.03 16.39
N MET A 55 -14.80 6.77 15.97
CA MET A 55 -15.93 6.30 15.17
C MET A 55 -16.32 4.86 15.54
N GLU A 56 -17.61 4.54 15.43
CA GLU A 56 -18.08 3.15 15.48
C GLU A 56 -17.94 2.49 14.10
N GLY A 57 -17.59 1.20 14.05
CA GLY A 57 -17.31 0.52 12.78
C GLY A 57 -18.47 0.56 11.78
N LYS A 58 -19.72 0.56 12.25
CA LYS A 58 -20.93 0.62 11.40
C LYS A 58 -21.05 1.95 10.63
N ASP A 59 -20.42 3.01 11.12
CA ASP A 59 -20.49 4.35 10.53
C ASP A 59 -19.37 4.57 9.50
N PHE A 60 -18.38 3.67 9.44
CA PHE A 60 -17.32 3.69 8.43
C PHE A 60 -17.81 3.03 7.14
N THR A 61 -18.65 3.74 6.39
CA THR A 61 -19.28 3.25 5.16
C THR A 61 -18.65 3.85 3.90
N PHE A 62 -19.00 3.32 2.73
CA PHE A 62 -18.64 3.94 1.45
C PHE A 62 -19.23 5.36 1.32
N GLU A 63 -20.48 5.57 1.76
CA GLU A 63 -21.11 6.90 1.78
C GLU A 63 -20.31 7.90 2.64
N TYR A 64 -19.82 7.47 3.80
CA TYR A 64 -18.94 8.29 4.63
C TYR A 64 -17.68 8.72 3.86
N ILE A 65 -17.04 7.80 3.15
CA ILE A 65 -15.85 8.09 2.35
C ILE A 65 -16.18 9.04 1.19
N GLN A 66 -17.32 8.86 0.52
CA GLN A 66 -17.78 9.76 -0.54
C GLN A 66 -18.01 11.18 -0.02
N ARG A 67 -18.58 11.32 1.18
CA ARG A 67 -18.89 12.61 1.79
C ARG A 67 -17.66 13.33 2.36
N GLU A 68 -16.77 12.61 3.02
CA GLU A 68 -15.65 13.20 3.78
C GLU A 68 -14.28 13.05 3.08
N GLY A 69 -14.20 12.25 2.01
CA GLY A 69 -12.99 12.05 1.23
C GLY A 69 -11.86 11.29 1.95
N LEU A 70 -12.16 10.67 3.10
CA LEU A 70 -11.20 10.00 3.98
C LEU A 70 -9.98 10.89 4.27
N ARG A 71 -10.19 12.06 4.89
CA ARG A 71 -9.13 13.08 5.12
C ARG A 71 -8.58 13.12 6.55
N GLU A 72 -9.31 12.57 7.51
CA GLU A 72 -8.97 12.56 8.94
C GLU A 72 -8.60 11.14 9.41
N PRO A 73 -7.62 10.97 10.32
CA PRO A 73 -7.32 9.69 10.95
C PRO A 73 -8.49 9.24 11.80
N ILE A 74 -8.82 7.96 11.74
CA ILE A 74 -10.00 7.40 12.42
C ILE A 74 -9.56 6.27 13.33
N ILE A 75 -9.94 6.34 14.60
CA ILE A 75 -9.77 5.24 15.55
C ILE A 75 -11.11 4.58 15.84
N PHE A 76 -11.08 3.25 15.84
CA PHE A 76 -12.18 2.38 16.23
C PHE A 76 -11.73 1.62 17.47
N GLU A 77 -12.38 1.86 18.60
CA GLU A 77 -12.03 1.17 19.85
C GLU A 77 -12.40 -0.31 19.80
N ALA A 78 -13.46 -0.66 19.05
CA ALA A 78 -13.93 -2.02 18.85
C ALA A 78 -14.00 -2.37 17.35
N ALA A 79 -13.74 -3.65 17.04
CA ALA A 79 -13.79 -4.20 15.68
C ALA A 79 -15.20 -4.30 15.08
N ASN A 80 -16.24 -4.25 15.93
CA ASN A 80 -17.62 -4.49 15.54
C ASN A 80 -18.09 -3.49 14.47
N GLY A 81 -18.71 -4.02 13.41
CA GLY A 81 -19.21 -3.21 12.29
C GLY A 81 -18.19 -2.94 11.18
N LEU A 82 -16.89 -3.19 11.39
CA LEU A 82 -15.87 -2.97 10.35
C LEU A 82 -15.80 -4.07 9.29
N GLY A 83 -16.36 -5.26 9.57
CA GLY A 83 -16.22 -6.43 8.70
C GLY A 83 -14.81 -7.05 8.70
N ILE A 84 -13.96 -6.68 9.65
CA ILE A 84 -12.63 -7.30 9.79
C ILE A 84 -12.72 -8.74 10.29
N GLN A 85 -11.75 -9.54 9.92
CA GLN A 85 -11.51 -10.87 10.46
C GLN A 85 -10.05 -10.96 10.88
N MET A 86 -9.80 -11.45 12.08
CA MET A 86 -8.47 -11.65 12.64
C MET A 86 -8.34 -13.07 13.18
N PRO A 87 -7.12 -13.62 13.28
CA PRO A 87 -6.91 -14.86 14.02
C PRO A 87 -7.20 -14.65 15.52
N ASP A 88 -7.31 -15.75 16.25
CA ASP A 88 -7.59 -15.74 17.69
C ASP A 88 -6.55 -14.95 18.49
N SER A 89 -6.94 -14.46 19.67
CA SER A 89 -6.10 -13.57 20.48
C SER A 89 -4.79 -14.21 21.01
N ASP A 90 -4.71 -15.55 21.03
CA ASP A 90 -3.51 -16.30 21.40
C ASP A 90 -2.53 -16.52 20.23
N PHE A 91 -2.91 -16.13 19.01
CA PHE A 91 -2.08 -16.23 17.82
C PHE A 91 -0.74 -15.51 18.00
N SER A 92 0.36 -16.20 17.70
CA SER A 92 1.71 -15.78 18.07
C SER A 92 2.64 -15.61 16.86
N VAL A 93 3.84 -15.07 17.09
CA VAL A 93 4.91 -15.02 16.06
C VAL A 93 5.32 -16.43 15.61
N SER A 94 5.14 -17.45 16.47
CA SER A 94 5.35 -18.85 16.10
C SER A 94 4.37 -19.32 15.04
N ASP A 95 3.11 -18.87 15.13
CA ASP A 95 2.05 -19.18 14.18
C ASP A 95 2.28 -18.42 12.87
N VAL A 96 2.63 -17.12 12.93
CA VAL A 96 3.03 -16.37 11.72
C VAL A 96 4.10 -17.14 10.94
N LYS A 97 5.18 -17.57 11.61
CA LYS A 97 6.24 -18.40 11.01
C LYS A 97 5.71 -19.70 10.38
N LEU A 98 4.73 -20.37 11.01
CA LEU A 98 4.11 -21.58 10.47
C LEU A 98 3.34 -21.29 9.17
N PHE A 99 2.55 -20.22 9.16
CA PHE A 99 1.67 -19.86 8.04
C PHE A 99 2.42 -19.25 6.85
N VAL A 100 3.48 -18.47 7.08
CA VAL A 100 4.27 -17.81 6.02
C VAL A 100 5.51 -18.61 5.59
N GLY A 101 5.93 -19.59 6.39
CA GLY A 101 7.08 -20.45 6.12
C GLY A 101 8.34 -20.05 6.88
N SER A 102 8.99 -21.03 7.52
CA SER A 102 10.12 -20.82 8.41
C SER A 102 11.39 -20.28 7.74
N ARG A 103 11.62 -20.65 6.48
CA ARG A 103 12.79 -20.22 5.70
C ARG A 103 12.56 -18.93 4.92
N ARG A 104 11.35 -18.38 4.98
CA ARG A 104 11.03 -17.12 4.30
C ARG A 104 11.93 -16.02 4.83
N ILE A 105 12.62 -15.32 3.95
CA ILE A 105 13.42 -14.15 4.28
C ILE A 105 12.49 -12.97 4.52
N VAL A 106 12.76 -12.21 5.58
CA VAL A 106 12.05 -10.99 5.94
C VAL A 106 13.04 -9.84 6.09
N ASP A 107 12.61 -8.68 5.60
CA ASP A 107 13.28 -7.41 5.88
C ASP A 107 13.04 -7.05 7.35
N VAL A 108 14.13 -6.79 8.07
CA VAL A 108 14.15 -6.43 9.49
C VAL A 108 14.89 -5.12 9.64
N MET A 109 14.31 -4.18 10.37
CA MET A 109 14.94 -2.90 10.66
C MET A 109 15.72 -3.00 11.97
N ASP A 110 17.01 -2.62 11.95
CA ASP A 110 17.76 -2.30 13.17
C ASP A 110 17.33 -0.90 13.64
N VAL A 111 16.61 -0.84 14.75
CA VAL A 111 15.95 0.38 15.25
C VAL A 111 16.95 1.47 15.64
N ASN A 112 18.17 1.10 16.03
CA ASN A 112 19.16 2.09 16.43
C ASN A 112 19.72 2.80 15.19
N THR A 113 20.06 2.02 14.16
CA THR A 113 20.67 2.58 12.93
C THR A 113 19.64 2.98 11.86
N GLN A 114 18.38 2.55 12.02
CA GLN A 114 17.33 2.60 11.00
C GLN A 114 17.73 1.91 9.66
N LYS A 115 18.76 1.04 9.69
CA LYS A 115 19.23 0.28 8.51
C LYS A 115 18.50 -1.06 8.41
N GLY A 116 18.19 -1.47 7.18
CA GLY A 116 17.59 -2.78 6.90
C GLY A 116 18.61 -3.91 6.90
N ILE A 117 18.26 -5.02 7.52
CA ILE A 117 18.93 -6.31 7.45
C ILE A 117 17.93 -7.38 7.03
N GLU A 118 18.41 -8.55 6.65
CA GLU A 118 17.57 -9.68 6.30
C GLU A 118 17.82 -10.85 7.26
N MET A 119 16.74 -11.55 7.62
CA MET A 119 16.83 -12.84 8.30
C MET A 119 15.65 -13.73 7.94
N SER A 120 15.77 -15.02 8.20
CA SER A 120 14.63 -15.94 8.05
C SER A 120 13.59 -15.74 9.16
N MET A 121 12.33 -16.07 8.87
CA MET A 121 11.27 -16.10 9.88
C MET A 121 11.59 -16.99 11.09
N ALA A 122 12.38 -18.05 10.90
CA ALA A 122 12.87 -18.88 12.00
C ALA A 122 13.86 -18.12 12.92
N GLN A 123 14.78 -17.34 12.35
CA GLN A 123 15.70 -16.49 13.11
C GLN A 123 14.94 -15.36 13.81
N TRP A 124 14.03 -14.70 13.09
CA TRP A 124 13.18 -13.64 13.65
C TRP A 124 12.36 -14.13 14.84
N ARG A 125 11.65 -15.26 14.71
CA ARG A 125 10.86 -15.83 15.81
C ARG A 125 11.74 -16.12 17.03
N ARG A 126 12.94 -16.69 16.82
CA ARG A 126 13.88 -16.97 17.92
C ARG A 126 14.32 -15.70 18.63
N TYR A 127 14.60 -14.63 17.87
CA TYR A 127 14.94 -13.32 18.44
C TYR A 127 13.76 -12.71 19.21
N TYR A 128 12.54 -12.77 18.65
CA TYR A 128 11.35 -12.19 19.27
C TYR A 128 11.07 -12.81 20.65
N ASP A 129 11.25 -14.13 20.78
CA ASP A 129 11.06 -14.84 22.06
C ASP A 129 12.19 -14.62 23.08
N THR A 130 13.31 -14.01 22.68
CA THR A 130 14.38 -13.67 23.63
C THR A 130 13.84 -12.67 24.66
N PRO A 131 13.99 -12.90 25.97
CA PRO A 131 13.53 -11.98 27.01
C PRO A 131 14.08 -10.56 26.80
N PRO A 132 13.33 -9.48 27.13
CA PRO A 132 13.77 -8.11 26.89
C PRO A 132 15.17 -7.79 27.44
N SER A 133 15.52 -8.32 28.62
CA SER A 133 16.84 -8.12 29.25
C SER A 133 18.01 -8.78 28.52
N GLU A 134 17.74 -9.74 27.63
CA GLU A 134 18.73 -10.51 26.88
C GLU A 134 18.82 -10.07 25.41
N ARG A 135 18.00 -9.11 24.98
CA ARG A 135 18.03 -8.58 23.60
C ARG A 135 19.23 -7.63 23.44
N GLU A 136 20.25 -8.09 22.73
CA GLU A 136 21.44 -7.27 22.43
C GLU A 136 21.16 -6.12 21.46
N LYS A 137 20.18 -6.31 20.56
CA LYS A 137 19.78 -5.34 19.53
C LYS A 137 18.27 -5.16 19.52
N LEU A 138 17.80 -4.01 19.07
CA LEU A 138 16.39 -3.72 18.85
C LEU A 138 16.08 -3.89 17.36
N TYR A 139 15.31 -4.94 17.04
CA TYR A 139 14.89 -5.26 15.69
C TYR A 139 13.39 -5.16 15.54
N ASN A 140 12.95 -4.71 14.36
CA ASN A 140 11.54 -4.51 14.06
C ASN A 140 11.18 -5.08 12.69
N VAL A 141 10.06 -5.81 12.59
CA VAL A 141 9.50 -6.26 11.31
C VAL A 141 8.21 -5.49 11.06
N ILE A 142 8.23 -4.63 10.04
CA ILE A 142 7.07 -3.80 9.65
C ILE A 142 6.61 -4.04 8.20
N SER A 143 7.32 -4.87 7.44
CA SER A 143 7.14 -5.01 5.99
C SER A 143 6.83 -6.44 5.53
N LEU A 144 6.44 -7.35 6.44
CA LEU A 144 6.04 -8.71 6.07
C LEU A 144 4.65 -8.68 5.42
N GLU A 145 4.62 -8.58 4.09
CA GLU A 145 3.41 -8.76 3.29
C GLU A 145 3.09 -10.26 3.16
N PHE A 146 1.88 -10.69 3.50
CA PHE A 146 1.55 -12.12 3.61
C PHE A 146 0.46 -12.61 2.66
N SER A 147 0.06 -11.80 1.67
CA SER A 147 -0.81 -12.28 0.59
C SER A 147 -0.11 -13.43 -0.17
N HIS A 148 -0.90 -14.37 -0.66
CA HIS A 148 -0.43 -15.64 -1.23
C HIS A 148 0.34 -16.54 -0.25
N THR A 149 0.08 -16.41 1.05
CA THR A 149 0.44 -17.40 2.06
C THR A 149 -0.82 -17.98 2.70
N LYS A 150 -0.69 -19.02 3.51
CA LYS A 150 -1.84 -19.57 4.24
C LYS A 150 -2.43 -18.58 5.26
N LEU A 151 -1.64 -17.59 5.69
CA LEU A 151 -2.09 -16.56 6.64
C LEU A 151 -3.15 -15.64 6.05
N GLU A 152 -3.16 -15.48 4.71
CA GLU A 152 -4.10 -14.62 4.00
C GLU A 152 -5.57 -14.95 4.32
N ASN A 153 -5.87 -16.25 4.50
CA ASN A 153 -7.21 -16.76 4.76
C ASN A 153 -7.72 -16.50 6.18
N LEU A 154 -6.84 -16.07 7.09
CA LEU A 154 -7.19 -15.76 8.48
C LEU A 154 -7.45 -14.26 8.70
N VAL A 155 -7.07 -13.41 7.75
CA VAL A 155 -7.11 -11.96 7.91
C VAL A 155 -7.93 -11.31 6.80
N LYS A 156 -8.98 -10.59 7.22
CA LYS A 156 -9.76 -9.68 6.37
C LYS A 156 -9.64 -8.26 6.90
N ARG A 157 -9.36 -7.33 5.98
CA ARG A 157 -9.34 -5.89 6.22
C ARG A 157 -10.77 -5.34 6.35
N PRO A 158 -10.97 -4.06 6.74
CA PRO A 158 -12.31 -3.51 6.86
C PRO A 158 -13.05 -3.54 5.51
N ALA A 159 -14.34 -3.87 5.52
CA ALA A 159 -15.13 -4.06 4.31
C ALA A 159 -15.18 -2.80 3.44
N SER A 160 -15.24 -1.62 4.05
CA SER A 160 -15.23 -0.35 3.31
C SER A 160 -13.89 -0.05 2.62
N VAL A 161 -12.78 -0.69 3.03
CA VAL A 161 -11.50 -0.61 2.32
C VAL A 161 -11.54 -1.45 1.04
N ASP A 162 -12.20 -2.61 1.05
CA ASP A 162 -12.38 -3.44 -0.15
C ASP A 162 -13.11 -2.67 -1.27
N LEU A 163 -14.07 -1.82 -0.91
CA LEU A 163 -14.86 -1.02 -1.86
C LEU A 163 -14.08 0.11 -2.55
N ILE A 164 -12.96 0.57 -1.97
CA ILE A 164 -12.25 1.77 -2.47
C ILE A 164 -10.82 1.50 -2.92
N ASP A 165 -10.26 0.35 -2.58
CA ASP A 165 -8.88 0.01 -2.86
C ASP A 165 -8.63 -0.17 -4.36
N TRP A 166 -7.66 0.58 -4.89
CA TRP A 166 -7.30 0.54 -6.30
C TRP A 166 -6.82 -0.83 -6.78
N VAL A 167 -6.18 -1.63 -5.93
CA VAL A 167 -5.70 -2.95 -6.36
C VAL A 167 -6.85 -3.88 -6.72
N ASP A 168 -7.94 -3.88 -5.93
CA ASP A 168 -9.08 -4.77 -6.16
C ASP A 168 -10.03 -4.25 -7.23
N ASN A 169 -10.16 -2.92 -7.33
CA ASN A 169 -11.18 -2.27 -8.16
C ASN A 169 -10.65 -1.76 -9.52
N MET A 170 -9.34 -1.50 -9.62
CA MET A 170 -8.73 -0.85 -10.78
C MET A 170 -7.75 -1.76 -11.52
N TRP A 171 -6.98 -2.59 -10.81
CA TRP A 171 -6.02 -3.48 -11.46
C TRP A 171 -6.72 -4.62 -12.22
N PRO A 172 -6.19 -5.06 -13.38
CA PRO A 172 -6.70 -6.23 -14.10
C PRO A 172 -6.72 -7.49 -13.22
N ARG A 173 -7.92 -7.98 -12.88
CA ARG A 173 -8.13 -9.10 -11.93
C ARG A 173 -7.30 -10.34 -12.28
N HIS A 174 -7.29 -10.71 -13.56
CA HIS A 174 -6.56 -11.88 -14.04
C HIS A 174 -5.03 -11.81 -13.80
N LEU A 175 -4.43 -10.62 -13.70
CA LEU A 175 -3.00 -10.49 -13.37
C LEU A 175 -2.75 -10.76 -11.88
N LYS A 176 -3.61 -10.26 -11.01
CA LYS A 176 -3.58 -10.58 -9.58
C LYS A 176 -3.80 -12.08 -9.35
N GLU A 177 -4.78 -12.66 -10.05
CA GLU A 177 -5.07 -14.11 -10.00
C GLU A 177 -3.96 -14.99 -10.57
N ARG A 178 -3.06 -14.46 -11.41
CA ARG A 178 -1.88 -15.18 -11.90
C ARG A 178 -0.69 -15.10 -10.94
N GLN A 179 -0.71 -14.23 -9.93
CA GLN A 179 0.34 -14.20 -8.92
C GLN A 179 0.40 -15.54 -8.18
N ARG A 180 1.61 -16.11 -8.10
CA ARG A 180 1.89 -17.34 -7.33
C ARG A 180 2.95 -17.12 -6.27
N ASP A 181 3.88 -16.20 -6.49
CA ASP A 181 4.95 -15.94 -5.54
C ASP A 181 4.44 -15.22 -4.29
N SER A 182 4.85 -15.75 -3.14
CA SER A 182 4.51 -15.23 -1.81
C SER A 182 5.43 -14.10 -1.34
N THR A 183 6.55 -13.85 -2.04
CA THR A 183 7.49 -12.77 -1.78
C THR A 183 7.16 -11.51 -2.59
N ASN A 184 7.84 -10.41 -2.27
CA ASN A 184 7.62 -9.08 -2.87
C ASN A 184 8.78 -8.68 -3.80
N ALA A 185 9.39 -9.64 -4.48
CA ALA A 185 10.39 -9.34 -5.49
C ALA A 185 9.70 -8.72 -6.71
N ILE A 186 9.99 -7.44 -6.99
CA ILE A 186 9.31 -6.67 -8.06
C ILE A 186 9.32 -7.37 -9.43
N ILE A 187 10.38 -8.13 -9.73
CA ILE A 187 10.55 -8.87 -10.98
C ILE A 187 9.54 -10.02 -11.16
N ASP A 188 8.98 -10.53 -10.05
CA ASP A 188 8.05 -11.66 -10.02
C ASP A 188 6.61 -11.22 -9.68
N MET A 189 6.40 -9.91 -9.51
CA MET A 189 5.11 -9.31 -9.18
C MET A 189 4.28 -9.03 -10.43
N HIS A 190 3.05 -9.52 -10.44
CA HIS A 190 2.05 -9.28 -11.49
C HIS A 190 1.03 -8.20 -11.11
N TYR A 191 1.05 -7.76 -9.86
CA TYR A 191 0.19 -6.70 -9.33
C TYR A 191 0.88 -6.01 -8.13
N PRO A 192 0.39 -4.82 -7.71
CA PRO A 192 0.87 -4.16 -6.50
C PRO A 192 0.53 -4.93 -5.21
N LYS A 193 1.42 -5.82 -4.80
CA LYS A 193 1.29 -6.67 -3.62
C LYS A 193 1.64 -5.91 -2.34
N VAL A 194 0.70 -5.12 -1.84
CA VAL A 194 0.89 -4.24 -0.66
C VAL A 194 -0.34 -4.18 0.26
N GLN A 195 -1.26 -5.15 0.14
CA GLN A 195 -2.59 -5.05 0.74
C GLN A 195 -2.66 -5.63 2.16
N LYS A 196 -1.79 -6.59 2.52
CA LYS A 196 -1.86 -7.32 3.80
C LYS A 196 -0.47 -7.46 4.44
N TYR A 197 -0.23 -6.71 5.50
CA TYR A 197 1.01 -6.70 6.27
C TYR A 197 0.82 -7.26 7.69
N CYS A 198 1.81 -8.01 8.14
CA CYS A 198 1.94 -8.50 9.51
C CYS A 198 3.13 -7.80 10.16
N LEU A 199 2.89 -6.91 11.11
CA LEU A 199 3.95 -6.21 11.82
C LEU A 199 4.21 -6.89 13.17
N MET A 200 5.48 -7.15 13.44
CA MET A 200 5.96 -7.79 14.66
C MET A 200 7.04 -6.89 15.21
N SER A 201 6.75 -6.23 16.33
CA SER A 201 7.69 -5.30 16.94
C SER A 201 7.92 -5.68 18.40
N VAL A 202 9.14 -5.51 18.86
CA VAL A 202 9.49 -5.71 20.26
C VAL A 202 9.40 -4.40 21.04
N GLN A 203 9.27 -4.50 22.36
CA GLN A 203 9.34 -3.37 23.28
C GLN A 203 10.55 -2.47 23.00
N GLY A 204 10.32 -1.16 22.95
CA GLY A 204 11.35 -0.15 22.72
C GLY A 204 11.59 0.18 21.24
N CYS A 205 10.97 -0.53 20.29
CA CYS A 205 11.07 -0.19 18.88
C CYS A 205 10.46 1.18 18.59
N PHE A 206 11.20 2.01 17.84
CA PHE A 206 10.76 3.30 17.33
C PHE A 206 11.00 3.38 15.83
N THR A 207 9.94 3.70 15.09
CA THR A 207 9.98 4.04 13.67
C THR A 207 9.75 5.54 13.56
N ASP A 208 10.74 6.25 13.03
CA ASP A 208 10.74 7.71 12.98
C ASP A 208 9.69 8.27 12.01
N PHE A 209 9.52 9.59 12.00
CA PHE A 209 8.52 10.26 11.17
C PHE A 209 8.68 9.92 9.69
N HIS A 210 7.59 9.45 9.09
CA HIS A 210 7.52 9.12 7.67
C HIS A 210 6.10 9.36 7.15
N ILE A 211 5.98 9.30 5.82
CA ILE A 211 4.71 9.22 5.11
C ILE A 211 4.72 7.87 4.39
N ASP A 212 3.61 7.14 4.44
CA ASP A 212 3.51 5.85 3.76
C ASP A 212 3.70 5.97 2.24
N PHE A 213 4.35 4.96 1.68
CA PHE A 213 4.83 4.99 0.30
C PHE A 213 3.68 5.21 -0.70
N GLY A 214 3.96 5.98 -1.75
CA GLY A 214 3.00 6.39 -2.77
C GLY A 214 1.87 7.31 -2.26
N GLY A 215 1.96 7.78 -1.03
CA GLY A 215 0.86 8.47 -0.35
C GLY A 215 -0.31 7.55 -0.10
N THR A 216 -0.07 6.26 0.16
CA THR A 216 -1.14 5.32 0.51
C THR A 216 -1.84 5.74 1.80
N SER A 217 -3.12 5.37 1.91
CA SER A 217 -3.81 5.27 3.19
C SER A 217 -3.50 3.89 3.79
N VAL A 218 -3.56 3.75 5.12
CA VAL A 218 -3.27 2.49 5.81
C VAL A 218 -4.38 2.15 6.80
N TRP A 219 -4.70 0.86 6.91
CA TRP A 219 -5.46 0.31 8.03
C TRP A 219 -4.54 -0.49 8.95
N TYR A 220 -4.77 -0.40 10.26
CA TYR A 220 -3.87 -0.92 11.27
C TYR A 220 -4.66 -1.48 12.46
N HIS A 221 -4.52 -2.77 12.75
CA HIS A 221 -5.26 -3.45 13.81
C HIS A 221 -4.31 -4.11 14.82
N ILE A 222 -4.42 -3.72 16.10
CA ILE A 222 -3.60 -4.28 17.17
C ILE A 222 -4.18 -5.61 17.63
N LEU A 223 -3.61 -6.73 17.17
CA LEU A 223 -4.04 -8.05 17.66
C LEU A 223 -3.57 -8.30 19.09
N ARG A 224 -2.33 -7.89 19.42
CA ARG A 224 -1.74 -7.99 20.76
C ARG A 224 -0.79 -6.83 21.05
N GLY A 225 -0.80 -6.37 22.30
CA GLY A 225 0.05 -5.32 22.83
C GLY A 225 -0.56 -3.92 22.62
N GLY A 226 0.29 -2.91 22.45
CA GLY A 226 -0.11 -1.54 22.11
C GLY A 226 0.94 -0.77 21.31
N LYS A 227 0.54 0.35 20.71
CA LYS A 227 1.42 1.27 19.97
C LYS A 227 1.17 2.70 20.41
N VAL A 228 2.19 3.55 20.31
CA VAL A 228 2.04 5.00 20.45
C VAL A 228 2.37 5.65 19.12
N PHE A 229 1.46 6.44 18.58
CA PHE A 229 1.64 7.20 17.35
C PHE A 229 1.77 8.68 17.65
N TRP A 230 2.60 9.39 16.88
CA TRP A 230 2.55 10.84 16.73
C TRP A 230 2.08 11.17 15.32
N LEU A 231 1.10 12.05 15.19
CA LEU A 231 0.45 12.37 13.92
C LEU A 231 0.57 13.87 13.64
N ILE A 232 0.99 14.19 12.43
CA ILE A 232 1.09 15.55 11.92
C ILE A 232 0.24 15.63 10.64
N PRO A 233 -0.68 16.60 10.53
CA PRO A 233 -1.59 16.69 9.40
C PRO A 233 -0.81 17.10 8.13
N PRO A 234 -1.19 16.60 6.95
CA PRO A 234 -0.51 16.86 5.67
C PRO A 234 -0.84 18.23 5.08
N THR A 235 -0.70 19.29 5.89
CA THR A 235 -0.82 20.66 5.39
C THR A 235 0.35 20.97 4.46
N PRO A 236 0.20 21.88 3.47
CA PRO A 236 1.30 22.27 2.59
C PRO A 236 2.57 22.66 3.36
N GLN A 237 2.41 23.37 4.48
CA GLN A 237 3.52 23.80 5.34
C GLN A 237 4.20 22.62 6.04
N ASN A 238 3.44 21.65 6.55
CA ASN A 238 4.01 20.47 7.21
C ASN A 238 4.69 19.54 6.20
N LEU A 239 4.16 19.40 4.99
CA LEU A 239 4.79 18.60 3.93
C LEU A 239 6.10 19.23 3.44
N GLU A 240 6.15 20.56 3.28
CA GLU A 240 7.40 21.28 2.98
C GLU A 240 8.42 21.12 4.11
N MET A 241 7.98 21.21 5.37
CA MET A 241 8.84 20.99 6.53
C MET A 241 9.38 19.55 6.58
N TYR A 242 8.53 18.55 6.33
CA TYR A 242 8.91 17.15 6.25
C TYR A 242 9.95 16.91 5.14
N GLU A 243 9.69 17.41 3.93
CA GLU A 243 10.61 17.27 2.80
C GLU A 243 11.99 17.88 3.11
N ASN A 244 12.02 19.09 3.67
CA ASN A 244 13.26 19.74 4.09
C ASN A 244 13.97 18.97 5.22
N TRP A 245 13.23 18.40 6.16
CA TRP A 245 13.77 17.59 7.24
C TRP A 245 14.44 16.30 6.71
N VAL A 246 13.77 15.57 5.80
CA VAL A 246 14.34 14.39 5.13
C VAL A 246 15.62 14.76 4.38
N LEU A 247 15.60 15.85 3.59
CA LEU A 247 16.76 16.29 2.81
C LEU A 247 17.93 16.80 3.66
N SER A 248 17.67 17.21 4.90
CA SER A 248 18.72 17.72 5.80
C SER A 248 19.66 16.64 6.35
N GLY A 249 19.23 15.37 6.34
CA GLY A 249 19.94 14.27 6.99
C GLY A 249 19.94 14.32 8.52
N LYS A 250 19.25 15.28 9.15
CA LYS A 250 19.21 15.49 10.60
C LYS A 250 18.07 14.74 11.30
N GLN A 251 17.64 13.61 10.73
CA GLN A 251 16.49 12.86 11.23
C GLN A 251 16.74 12.32 12.64
N GLY A 252 17.96 11.85 12.92
CA GLY A 252 18.37 11.43 14.26
C GLY A 252 18.51 12.55 15.30
N ASP A 253 18.59 13.81 14.85
CA ASP A 253 18.84 14.96 15.73
C ASP A 253 17.56 15.68 16.15
N ILE A 254 16.56 15.72 15.25
CA ILE A 254 15.37 16.55 15.38
C ILE A 254 14.13 15.66 15.40
N PHE A 255 13.43 15.65 16.53
CA PHE A 255 12.08 15.11 16.61
C PHE A 255 11.11 16.03 15.86
N LEU A 256 10.63 15.60 14.67
CA LEU A 256 9.84 16.46 13.78
C LEU A 256 8.58 17.03 14.46
N GLY A 257 7.94 16.26 15.34
CA GLY A 257 6.78 16.70 16.13
C GLY A 257 7.04 17.97 16.96
N ASP A 258 8.28 18.26 17.35
CA ASP A 258 8.62 19.49 18.08
C ASP A 258 8.61 20.73 17.18
N LYS A 259 8.71 20.54 15.85
CA LYS A 259 8.73 21.62 14.85
C LYS A 259 7.33 21.98 14.35
N CYS A 260 6.38 21.06 14.46
CA CYS A 260 5.00 21.28 14.05
C CYS A 260 4.19 22.02 15.12
N PHE A 261 3.22 22.81 14.66
CA PHE A 261 2.24 23.46 15.54
C PHE A 261 1.21 22.46 16.03
N ASP A 262 0.59 21.72 15.11
CA ASP A 262 -0.33 20.64 15.40
C ASP A 262 0.38 19.29 15.33
N CYS A 263 0.38 18.57 16.45
CA CYS A 263 0.86 17.20 16.53
C CYS A 263 0.08 16.49 17.63
N GLN A 264 -0.58 15.38 17.31
CA GLN A 264 -1.31 14.58 18.29
C GLN A 264 -0.54 13.28 18.59
N ARG A 265 -0.31 12.99 19.88
CA ARG A 265 0.12 11.67 20.33
C ARG A 265 -1.11 10.84 20.72
N ILE A 266 -1.20 9.61 20.22
CA ILE A 266 -2.28 8.67 20.54
C ILE A 266 -1.71 7.30 20.94
N GLU A 267 -2.37 6.62 21.86
CA GLU A 267 -2.08 5.25 22.24
C GLU A 267 -3.14 4.32 21.62
N LEU A 268 -2.70 3.37 20.80
CA LEU A 268 -3.51 2.28 20.30
C LEU A 268 -3.33 1.07 21.22
N LYS A 269 -4.44 0.53 21.68
CA LYS A 269 -4.50 -0.65 22.54
C LYS A 269 -4.93 -1.87 21.76
N GLN A 270 -4.74 -3.04 22.35
CA GLN A 270 -5.25 -4.30 21.82
C GLN A 270 -6.73 -4.20 21.42
N GLY A 271 -7.05 -4.68 20.22
CA GLY A 271 -8.38 -4.65 19.62
C GLY A 271 -8.73 -3.37 18.88
N ASN A 272 -7.96 -2.28 19.04
CA ASN A 272 -8.19 -1.06 18.28
C ASN A 272 -7.85 -1.27 16.79
N THR A 273 -8.67 -0.66 15.93
CA THR A 273 -8.37 -0.47 14.51
C THR A 273 -8.15 1.01 14.25
N PHE A 274 -7.15 1.34 13.45
CA PHE A 274 -6.76 2.70 13.12
C PHE A 274 -6.66 2.85 11.60
N ILE A 275 -7.22 3.93 11.07
CA ILE A 275 -7.13 4.31 9.67
C ILE A 275 -6.35 5.60 9.58
N ILE A 276 -5.26 5.60 8.83
CA ILE A 276 -4.45 6.80 8.56
C ILE A 276 -4.64 7.14 7.07
N PRO A 277 -5.20 8.32 6.76
CA PRO A 277 -5.32 8.81 5.40
C PRO A 277 -4.00 9.12 4.71
N SER A 278 -4.07 9.17 3.38
CA SER A 278 -3.00 9.65 2.51
C SER A 278 -2.33 10.94 3.03
N GLY A 279 -1.00 10.89 3.09
CA GLY A 279 -0.13 12.05 3.35
C GLY A 279 0.21 12.31 4.81
N TRP A 280 -0.52 11.74 5.77
CA TRP A 280 -0.27 11.98 7.19
C TRP A 280 1.14 11.56 7.60
N ILE A 281 1.90 12.53 8.14
CA ILE A 281 3.26 12.30 8.62
C ILE A 281 3.16 11.71 10.02
N HIS A 282 3.80 10.57 10.25
CA HIS A 282 3.65 9.88 11.53
C HIS A 282 4.91 9.13 11.98
N ALA A 283 5.09 9.04 13.29
CA ALA A 283 6.10 8.22 13.95
C ALA A 283 5.43 7.23 14.90
N VAL A 284 6.07 6.08 15.15
CA VAL A 284 5.48 4.98 15.92
C VAL A 284 6.46 4.44 16.96
N TYR A 285 6.00 4.35 18.19
CA TYR A 285 6.71 3.69 19.30
C TYR A 285 5.97 2.43 19.77
N THR A 286 6.75 1.45 20.20
CA THR A 286 6.28 0.14 20.67
C THR A 286 6.54 0.00 22.18
N PRO A 287 5.55 0.28 23.06
CA PRO A 287 5.71 0.18 24.50
C PRO A 287 5.91 -1.25 25.02
N GLU A 288 5.40 -2.25 24.31
CA GLU A 288 5.49 -3.67 24.64
C GLU A 288 5.51 -4.52 23.37
N ASP A 289 5.92 -5.79 23.49
CA ASP A 289 5.96 -6.71 22.35
C ASP A 289 4.56 -6.83 21.71
N THR A 290 4.50 -6.58 20.40
CA THR A 290 3.26 -6.39 19.67
C THR A 290 3.17 -7.24 18.42
N LEU A 291 1.94 -7.58 18.08
CA LEU A 291 1.56 -8.22 16.82
C LEU A 291 0.39 -7.45 16.22
N VAL A 292 0.56 -6.99 14.99
CA VAL A 292 -0.38 -6.12 14.29
C VAL A 292 -0.63 -6.66 12.90
N PHE A 293 -1.89 -6.59 12.46
CA PHE A 293 -2.26 -6.75 11.06
C PHE A 293 -2.68 -5.43 10.46
N GLY A 294 -2.23 -5.14 9.24
CA GLY A 294 -2.56 -3.92 8.55
C GLY A 294 -2.44 -4.06 7.04
N GLY A 295 -2.49 -2.95 6.33
CA GLY A 295 -2.45 -2.95 4.88
C GLY A 295 -2.55 -1.55 4.29
N ASN A 296 -1.86 -1.34 3.17
CA ASN A 296 -1.84 -0.06 2.48
C ASN A 296 -2.74 -0.12 1.25
N PHE A 297 -3.42 0.98 0.95
CA PHE A 297 -4.33 1.09 -0.18
C PHE A 297 -4.31 2.50 -0.78
N LEU A 298 -4.55 2.57 -2.08
CA LEU A 298 -4.84 3.83 -2.79
C LEU A 298 -6.34 3.88 -3.08
N HIS A 299 -6.91 5.08 -3.15
CA HIS A 299 -8.33 5.29 -3.43
C HIS A 299 -8.58 6.57 -4.22
N SER A 300 -9.77 6.69 -4.81
CA SER A 300 -10.08 7.76 -5.75
C SER A 300 -10.53 9.09 -5.11
N PHE A 301 -10.63 9.13 -3.78
CA PHE A 301 -11.17 10.29 -3.04
C PHE A 301 -10.09 11.26 -2.52
N ASN A 302 -8.80 10.94 -2.72
CA ASN A 302 -7.70 11.85 -2.35
C ASN A 302 -6.49 11.73 -3.30
N ILE A 303 -6.76 11.53 -4.59
CA ILE A 303 -5.74 11.42 -5.64
C ILE A 303 -4.73 12.58 -5.62
N PRO A 304 -5.14 13.87 -5.44
CA PRO A 304 -4.17 14.97 -5.42
C PRO A 304 -3.09 14.80 -4.34
N MET A 305 -3.47 14.34 -3.14
CA MET A 305 -2.51 14.07 -2.07
C MET A 305 -1.59 12.89 -2.43
N GLN A 306 -2.16 11.78 -2.92
CA GLN A 306 -1.37 10.60 -3.35
C GLN A 306 -0.29 11.01 -4.36
N LEU A 307 -0.65 11.78 -5.39
CA LEU A 307 0.28 12.27 -6.42
C LEU A 307 1.33 13.26 -5.86
N ASN A 308 0.93 14.09 -4.90
CA ASN A 308 1.84 15.01 -4.23
C ASN A 308 2.91 14.25 -3.43
N ILE A 309 2.51 13.26 -2.64
CA ILE A 309 3.45 12.42 -1.89
C ILE A 309 4.39 11.66 -2.83
N TYR A 310 3.89 11.07 -3.91
CA TYR A 310 4.75 10.40 -4.89
C TYR A 310 5.77 11.38 -5.52
N SER A 311 5.39 12.65 -5.67
CA SER A 311 6.30 13.71 -6.13
C SER A 311 7.31 14.13 -5.03
N ILE A 312 6.95 14.09 -3.75
CA ILE A 312 7.90 14.26 -2.63
C ILE A 312 8.90 13.11 -2.61
N GLU A 313 8.47 11.86 -2.84
CA GLU A 313 9.37 10.71 -2.94
C GLU A 313 10.39 10.89 -4.07
N ASP A 314 9.96 11.40 -5.23
CA ASP A 314 10.84 11.77 -6.35
C ASP A 314 11.93 12.76 -5.91
N ARG A 315 11.55 13.83 -5.21
CA ARG A 315 12.48 14.90 -4.80
C ARG A 315 13.42 14.47 -3.67
N THR A 316 12.92 13.66 -2.74
CA THR A 316 13.69 13.07 -1.64
C THR A 316 14.48 11.82 -2.05
N ARG A 317 14.35 11.39 -3.31
CA ARG A 317 15.11 10.27 -3.91
C ARG A 317 14.91 8.95 -3.18
N VAL A 318 13.68 8.67 -2.74
CA VAL A 318 13.32 7.38 -2.13
C VAL A 318 13.73 6.24 -3.08
N PRO A 319 14.50 5.23 -2.62
CA PRO A 319 14.92 4.10 -3.44
C PRO A 319 13.73 3.32 -4.01
N ALA A 320 13.87 2.81 -5.24
CA ALA A 320 12.79 2.11 -5.94
C ALA A 320 12.23 0.89 -5.16
N LYS A 321 13.06 0.21 -4.35
CA LYS A 321 12.62 -0.92 -3.49
C LYS A 321 11.52 -0.49 -2.50
N PHE A 322 11.49 0.77 -2.08
CA PHE A 322 10.57 1.28 -1.05
C PHE A 322 9.42 2.11 -1.65
N ARG A 323 9.27 2.13 -2.97
CA ARG A 323 8.17 2.83 -3.63
C ARG A 323 7.01 1.91 -3.93
N TYR A 324 5.84 2.52 -4.10
CA TYR A 324 4.66 1.80 -4.54
C TYR A 324 4.92 1.10 -5.89
N PRO A 325 4.74 -0.23 -5.98
CA PRO A 325 5.00 -0.97 -7.21
C PRO A 325 3.95 -0.63 -8.27
N PHE A 326 4.39 -0.35 -9.51
CA PHE A 326 3.52 -0.06 -10.65
C PHE A 326 2.59 1.15 -10.46
N TYR A 327 3.09 2.21 -9.83
CA TYR A 327 2.26 3.37 -9.44
C TYR A 327 1.58 4.06 -10.62
N TYR A 328 2.33 4.42 -11.67
CA TYR A 328 1.74 5.10 -12.83
C TYR A 328 0.95 4.13 -13.72
N GLU A 329 1.34 2.86 -13.80
CA GLU A 329 0.55 1.81 -14.44
C GLU A 329 -0.84 1.69 -13.79
N MET A 330 -0.91 1.75 -12.46
CA MET A 330 -2.18 1.79 -11.72
C MET A 330 -2.99 3.03 -12.11
N CYS A 331 -2.37 4.21 -12.17
CA CYS A 331 -3.04 5.45 -12.58
C CYS A 331 -3.68 5.35 -13.98
N TRP A 332 -3.04 4.67 -14.93
CA TRP A 332 -3.63 4.42 -16.25
C TRP A 332 -4.90 3.56 -16.17
N TYR A 333 -4.87 2.49 -15.37
CA TYR A 333 -6.06 1.66 -15.18
C TYR A 333 -7.17 2.38 -14.42
N VAL A 334 -6.85 3.29 -13.50
CA VAL A 334 -7.87 4.16 -12.86
C VAL A 334 -8.61 4.96 -13.93
N LEU A 335 -7.91 5.65 -14.85
CA LEU A 335 -8.58 6.39 -15.93
C LEU A 335 -9.42 5.50 -16.83
N GLU A 336 -8.89 4.34 -17.23
CA GLU A 336 -9.61 3.38 -18.08
C GLU A 336 -10.90 2.90 -17.42
N ARG A 337 -10.84 2.56 -16.13
CA ARG A 337 -11.99 2.05 -15.36
C ARG A 337 -13.04 3.13 -15.16
N TYR A 338 -12.66 4.35 -14.80
CA TYR A 338 -13.60 5.46 -14.71
C TYR A 338 -14.28 5.74 -16.05
N LEU A 339 -13.51 5.80 -17.15
CA LEU A 339 -14.09 6.03 -18.48
C LEU A 339 -15.04 4.90 -18.87
N TYR A 340 -14.63 3.64 -18.70
CA TYR A 340 -15.42 2.47 -19.04
C TYR A 340 -16.73 2.42 -18.24
N CYS A 341 -16.70 2.58 -16.92
CA CYS A 341 -17.91 2.58 -16.09
C CYS A 341 -18.86 3.73 -16.43
N GLN A 342 -18.35 4.84 -16.97
CA GLN A 342 -19.14 6.03 -17.29
C GLN A 342 -19.71 6.05 -18.72
N THR A 343 -19.11 5.29 -19.64
CA THR A 343 -19.40 5.39 -21.09
C THR A 343 -19.59 4.05 -21.78
N ASN A 344 -19.24 2.94 -21.12
CA ASN A 344 -19.12 1.60 -21.68
C ASN A 344 -18.09 1.49 -22.84
N ILE A 345 -17.20 2.48 -22.99
CA ILE A 345 -16.10 2.48 -23.96
C ILE A 345 -14.81 2.05 -23.26
N SER A 346 -14.31 0.86 -23.59
CA SER A 346 -13.04 0.36 -23.02
C SER A 346 -11.86 0.62 -23.95
N HIS A 347 -10.77 1.08 -23.34
CA HIS A 347 -9.45 1.30 -23.97
C HIS A 347 -8.47 0.18 -23.70
N LEU A 348 -8.93 -0.93 -23.12
CA LEU A 348 -8.10 -2.13 -22.93
C LEU A 348 -7.79 -2.82 -24.27
N THR A 349 -6.70 -3.59 -24.32
CA THR A 349 -6.44 -4.51 -25.42
C THR A 349 -7.51 -5.61 -25.48
N PRO A 350 -7.76 -6.26 -26.64
CA PRO A 350 -8.75 -7.32 -26.75
C PRO A 350 -8.58 -8.46 -25.75
N GLU A 351 -7.34 -8.84 -25.45
CA GLU A 351 -7.02 -9.84 -24.42
C GLU A 351 -7.50 -9.39 -23.03
N PHE A 352 -7.21 -8.14 -22.66
CA PHE A 352 -7.58 -7.60 -21.36
C PHE A 352 -9.09 -7.38 -21.23
N LYS A 353 -9.79 -7.00 -22.32
CA LYS A 353 -11.26 -6.96 -22.33
C LYS A 353 -11.87 -8.32 -22.03
N LYS A 354 -11.33 -9.38 -22.65
CA LYS A 354 -11.78 -10.76 -22.44
C LYS A 354 -11.64 -11.20 -20.99
N TYR A 355 -10.46 -11.03 -20.39
CA TYR A 355 -10.19 -11.57 -19.05
C TYR A 355 -10.60 -10.65 -17.90
N SER A 356 -10.60 -9.32 -18.09
CA SER A 356 -10.92 -8.37 -17.02
C SER A 356 -12.39 -7.94 -17.02
N LEU A 357 -13.02 -7.85 -18.20
CA LEU A 357 -14.43 -7.40 -18.34
C LEU A 357 -15.38 -8.55 -18.71
N GLY A 358 -14.86 -9.75 -18.97
CA GLY A 358 -15.64 -10.91 -19.41
C GLY A 358 -16.16 -10.82 -20.84
N VAL A 359 -15.78 -9.78 -21.60
CA VAL A 359 -16.28 -9.52 -22.95
C VAL A 359 -15.65 -10.52 -23.93
N GLY A 360 -16.46 -11.45 -24.43
CA GLY A 360 -16.02 -12.47 -25.41
C GLY A 360 -15.39 -13.72 -24.81
N LEU A 361 -15.68 -14.04 -23.54
CA LEU A 361 -15.33 -15.33 -22.94
C LEU A 361 -16.16 -16.47 -23.55
N THR A 362 -15.50 -17.56 -23.93
CA THR A 362 -16.16 -18.80 -24.34
C THR A 362 -16.22 -19.79 -23.17
N LYS A 363 -17.10 -20.81 -23.25
CA LYS A 363 -17.18 -21.87 -22.21
C LYS A 363 -15.84 -22.59 -21.97
N ALA A 364 -15.06 -22.81 -23.02
CA ALA A 364 -13.73 -23.41 -22.92
C ALA A 364 -12.70 -22.51 -22.19
N ASP A 365 -12.89 -21.18 -22.20
CA ASP A 365 -12.03 -20.27 -21.47
C ASP A 365 -12.32 -20.30 -19.97
N MET A 366 -13.58 -20.47 -19.57
CA MET A 366 -13.96 -20.59 -18.16
C MET A 366 -13.44 -21.89 -17.52
N GLU A 367 -13.47 -23.00 -18.26
CA GLU A 367 -12.92 -24.30 -17.80
C GLU A 367 -11.38 -24.26 -17.61
N ASN A 368 -10.66 -23.43 -18.39
CA ASN A 368 -9.23 -23.22 -18.23
C ASN A 368 -8.87 -22.29 -17.04
N ILE A 369 -9.78 -21.39 -16.66
CA ILE A 369 -9.60 -20.53 -15.48
C ILE A 369 -9.80 -21.35 -14.20
N ASP A 370 -10.79 -22.24 -14.17
CA ASP A 370 -11.06 -23.10 -13.00
C ASP A 370 -10.06 -24.24 -12.83
N SER A 371 -9.55 -24.84 -13.92
CA SER A 371 -8.48 -25.84 -13.84
C SER A 371 -7.16 -25.27 -13.29
N ASN A 372 -6.90 -23.97 -13.46
CA ASN A 372 -5.77 -23.27 -12.84
C ASN A 372 -5.98 -22.93 -11.34
N LYS A 373 -7.20 -23.05 -10.81
CA LYS A 373 -7.48 -22.93 -9.36
C LYS A 373 -7.24 -24.25 -8.61
N ASN A 374 -7.32 -25.39 -9.28
CA ASN A 374 -7.24 -26.72 -8.64
C ASN A 374 -5.82 -27.33 -8.52
N GLY A 375 -4.77 -26.51 -8.59
CA GLY A 375 -3.38 -26.97 -8.41
C GLY A 375 -3.00 -27.44 -7.00
N THR A 376 -3.89 -27.33 -6.01
CA THR A 376 -3.67 -27.84 -4.65
C THR A 376 -4.94 -28.44 -4.06
N SER A 377 -5.20 -29.71 -4.31
CA SER A 377 -5.98 -30.54 -3.38
C SER A 377 -5.51 -32.00 -3.46
N ASN A 378 -4.92 -32.48 -2.36
CA ASN A 378 -4.90 -33.90 -2.06
C ASN A 378 -6.28 -34.26 -1.51
N GLY A 379 -6.86 -35.31 -2.07
CA GLY A 379 -8.27 -35.65 -1.99
C GLY A 379 -8.82 -35.96 -0.60
N VAL A 380 -10.10 -35.67 -0.46
CA VAL A 380 -11.07 -36.47 0.28
C VAL A 380 -12.37 -36.42 -0.53
N ASP A 381 -12.87 -37.59 -0.91
CA ASP A 381 -14.15 -37.80 -1.58
C ASP A 381 -15.32 -37.21 -0.78
N SER A 382 -16.22 -36.51 -1.46
CA SER A 382 -17.63 -36.53 -1.11
C SER A 382 -18.49 -36.29 -2.35
N ASP A 383 -19.07 -37.38 -2.83
CA ASP A 383 -20.13 -37.40 -3.83
C ASP A 383 -21.34 -36.58 -3.36
N THR A 384 -21.72 -35.53 -4.08
CA THR A 384 -23.14 -35.15 -4.21
C THR A 384 -23.41 -34.52 -5.57
N GLU A 385 -23.99 -35.35 -6.42
CA GLU A 385 -24.75 -35.15 -7.65
C GLU A 385 -25.04 -33.73 -8.15
N ASN A 386 -24.60 -33.53 -9.40
CA ASN A 386 -25.14 -32.62 -10.41
C ASN A 386 -26.67 -32.50 -10.40
N LYS A 387 -27.19 -31.30 -10.12
CA LYS A 387 -28.48 -30.83 -10.63
C LYS A 387 -28.43 -29.37 -11.08
N GLU A 388 -28.26 -29.26 -12.39
CA GLU A 388 -29.00 -28.38 -13.30
C GLU A 388 -28.98 -26.86 -13.05
N ILE A 389 -27.97 -26.26 -13.68
CA ILE A 389 -28.02 -24.92 -14.29
C ILE A 389 -29.09 -24.96 -15.41
N LYS A 390 -30.31 -24.51 -15.10
CA LYS A 390 -31.32 -24.11 -16.07
C LYS A 390 -32.22 -23.06 -15.44
N GLU A 391 -31.87 -21.79 -15.63
CA GLU A 391 -32.81 -20.68 -15.80
C GLU A 391 -31.99 -19.42 -16.03
N GLU A 392 -31.82 -19.04 -17.30
CA GLU A 392 -31.72 -17.66 -17.80
C GLU A 392 -31.37 -17.73 -19.30
N ALA A 393 -32.34 -18.19 -20.09
CA ALA A 393 -32.29 -18.11 -21.54
C ALA A 393 -33.71 -18.04 -22.11
N VAL A 394 -34.59 -17.21 -21.53
CA VAL A 394 -35.81 -16.71 -22.19
C VAL A 394 -36.21 -15.39 -21.52
N LYS A 395 -35.76 -14.26 -22.05
CA LYS A 395 -36.50 -12.97 -22.06
C LYS A 395 -35.98 -12.12 -23.23
N GLU A 396 -36.11 -12.65 -24.45
CA GLU A 396 -36.35 -11.81 -25.63
C GLU A 396 -37.87 -11.72 -25.77
N GLN A 397 -38.44 -10.63 -25.25
CA GLN A 397 -39.78 -10.07 -25.50
C GLN A 397 -40.23 -9.36 -24.22
N ASP A 398 -39.75 -8.12 -24.08
CA ASP A 398 -40.45 -6.99 -23.46
C ASP A 398 -39.66 -5.72 -23.85
N GLU A 399 -39.47 -5.53 -25.16
CA GLU A 399 -39.13 -4.23 -25.74
C GLU A 399 -40.44 -3.50 -26.03
N GLU A 400 -40.98 -2.78 -25.06
CA GLU A 400 -41.70 -1.51 -25.25
C GLU A 400 -42.11 -0.94 -23.87
N GLU A 401 -41.71 0.30 -23.64
CA GLU A 401 -42.12 1.18 -22.52
C GLU A 401 -41.52 0.93 -21.13
N ALA A 402 -40.19 1.01 -21.02
CA ALA A 402 -39.56 1.68 -19.89
C ALA A 402 -38.63 2.77 -20.45
N LYS A 403 -39.02 4.04 -20.35
CA LYS A 403 -38.05 5.14 -20.41
C LYS A 403 -37.18 5.01 -19.17
N GLU A 404 -36.08 4.25 -19.27
CA GLU A 404 -34.95 4.37 -18.37
C GLU A 404 -34.49 5.83 -18.44
N THR A 405 -34.76 6.59 -17.39
CA THR A 405 -33.90 7.72 -17.08
C THR A 405 -32.51 7.15 -16.86
N GLU A 406 -31.61 7.27 -17.84
CA GLU A 406 -30.17 7.02 -17.68
C GLU A 406 -29.76 7.64 -16.35
N ALA A 407 -29.42 6.80 -15.36
CA ALA A 407 -28.91 7.28 -14.10
C ALA A 407 -27.61 8.03 -14.42
N GLN A 408 -27.65 9.37 -14.36
CA GLN A 408 -26.44 10.17 -14.52
C GLN A 408 -25.50 9.80 -13.37
N HIS A 409 -24.45 9.04 -13.67
CA HIS A 409 -23.42 8.68 -12.70
C HIS A 409 -22.69 9.94 -12.23
N LEU A 410 -23.13 10.50 -11.12
CA LEU A 410 -22.55 11.69 -10.51
C LEU A 410 -21.32 11.30 -9.69
N LEU A 411 -20.18 11.89 -10.02
CA LEU A 411 -18.95 11.76 -9.23
C LEU A 411 -18.96 12.73 -8.06
N THR A 412 -18.29 12.37 -6.96
CA THR A 412 -18.02 13.32 -5.89
C THR A 412 -17.06 14.42 -6.40
N PRO A 413 -17.06 15.61 -5.77
CA PRO A 413 -16.07 16.64 -6.08
C PRO A 413 -14.63 16.15 -5.92
N PHE A 414 -14.38 15.23 -4.98
CA PHE A 414 -13.07 14.64 -4.73
C PHE A 414 -12.58 13.79 -5.90
N GLU A 415 -13.45 12.93 -6.43
CA GLU A 415 -13.09 12.09 -7.59
C GLU A 415 -12.91 12.96 -8.84
N LEU A 416 -13.77 13.96 -9.06
CA LEU A 416 -13.65 14.85 -10.20
C LEU A 416 -12.33 15.65 -10.17
N GLU A 417 -11.99 16.25 -9.02
CA GLU A 417 -10.69 16.91 -8.80
C GLU A 417 -9.55 15.92 -9.01
N GLY A 418 -9.68 14.71 -8.48
CA GLY A 418 -8.68 13.66 -8.59
C GLY A 418 -8.41 13.23 -10.03
N LEU A 419 -9.46 13.04 -10.84
CA LEU A 419 -9.35 12.68 -12.25
C LEU A 419 -8.66 13.77 -13.07
N TRP A 420 -8.98 15.04 -12.82
CA TRP A 420 -8.29 16.17 -13.45
C TRP A 420 -6.79 16.20 -13.11
N ASN A 421 -6.45 15.98 -11.84
CA ASN A 421 -5.06 15.89 -11.41
C ASN A 421 -4.34 14.69 -12.05
N LEU A 422 -5.02 13.54 -12.17
CA LEU A 422 -4.46 12.33 -12.76
C LEU A 422 -4.20 12.51 -14.26
N LEU A 423 -5.16 13.09 -15.00
CA LEU A 423 -5.01 13.47 -16.40
C LEU A 423 -3.81 14.40 -16.60
N GLY A 424 -3.79 15.53 -15.89
CA GLY A 424 -2.70 16.50 -15.99
C GLY A 424 -1.34 15.89 -15.62
N LYS A 425 -1.31 14.99 -14.64
CA LYS A 425 -0.08 14.29 -14.24
C LYS A 425 0.42 13.37 -15.33
N LEU A 426 -0.41 12.47 -15.85
CA LEU A 426 -0.01 11.50 -16.87
C LEU A 426 0.41 12.17 -18.18
N GLU A 427 -0.23 13.29 -18.54
CA GLU A 427 0.16 14.10 -19.70
C GLU A 427 1.47 14.84 -19.52
N GLY A 428 1.72 15.33 -18.31
CA GLY A 428 2.96 16.03 -17.97
C GLY A 428 4.17 15.10 -17.80
N LEU A 429 4.00 13.78 -17.81
CA LEU A 429 5.10 12.84 -17.68
C LEU A 429 5.96 12.81 -18.96
N PRO A 430 7.30 12.82 -18.84
CA PRO A 430 8.17 12.51 -19.96
C PRO A 430 7.85 11.15 -20.56
N GLU A 431 8.03 10.99 -21.87
CA GLU A 431 7.65 9.75 -22.59
C GLU A 431 8.27 8.49 -21.97
N GLN A 432 9.53 8.56 -21.50
CA GLN A 432 10.21 7.42 -20.86
C GLN A 432 9.68 7.06 -19.47
N LYS A 433 8.84 7.93 -18.88
CA LYS A 433 8.26 7.78 -17.54
C LYS A 433 6.74 7.64 -17.57
N LYS A 434 6.11 7.60 -18.76
CA LYS A 434 4.66 7.44 -18.87
C LYS A 434 4.17 6.13 -18.28
N CYS A 435 5.00 5.07 -18.28
CA CYS A 435 4.64 3.78 -17.68
C CYS A 435 3.27 3.26 -18.15
N VAL A 436 3.00 3.36 -19.46
CA VAL A 436 1.75 2.86 -20.03
C VAL A 436 1.72 1.34 -19.87
N PRO A 437 0.74 0.76 -19.16
CA PRO A 437 0.72 -0.67 -18.95
C PRO A 437 0.28 -1.40 -20.23
N VAL A 438 0.74 -2.64 -20.38
CA VAL A 438 0.49 -3.48 -21.57
C VAL A 438 -1.00 -3.73 -21.87
N GLY A 439 -1.86 -3.53 -20.86
CA GLY A 439 -3.30 -3.66 -21.00
C GLY A 439 -3.97 -2.52 -21.74
N ILE A 440 -3.31 -1.37 -21.95
CA ILE A 440 -3.89 -0.17 -22.58
C ILE A 440 -3.53 -0.13 -24.07
N LEU A 441 -4.54 -0.05 -24.93
CA LEU A 441 -4.38 -0.12 -26.38
C LEU A 441 -3.87 1.19 -26.98
N ASN A 442 -4.51 2.31 -26.64
CA ASN A 442 -4.16 3.64 -27.14
C ASN A 442 -4.19 4.64 -25.97
N PRO A 443 -3.02 4.94 -25.36
CA PRO A 443 -2.96 5.83 -24.21
C PRO A 443 -3.41 7.26 -24.52
N ASP A 444 -3.08 7.78 -25.72
CA ASP A 444 -3.46 9.14 -26.10
C ASP A 444 -4.98 9.26 -26.29
N ALA A 445 -5.61 8.27 -26.94
CA ALA A 445 -7.07 8.24 -27.09
C ALA A 445 -7.79 8.11 -25.74
N LEU A 446 -7.25 7.33 -24.80
CA LEU A 446 -7.79 7.24 -23.44
C LEU A 446 -7.76 8.61 -22.73
N LEU A 447 -6.65 9.34 -22.84
CA LEU A 447 -6.53 10.68 -22.26
C LEU A 447 -7.52 11.67 -22.89
N ASP A 448 -7.65 11.67 -24.21
CA ASP A 448 -8.55 12.56 -24.94
C ASP A 448 -10.03 12.26 -24.59
N ASP A 449 -10.46 11.01 -24.61
CA ASP A 449 -11.83 10.62 -24.27
C ASP A 449 -12.15 10.96 -22.81
N MET A 450 -11.20 10.71 -21.90
CA MET A 450 -11.37 10.99 -20.49
C MET A 450 -11.42 12.49 -20.20
N LYS A 451 -10.67 13.33 -20.93
CA LYS A 451 -10.81 14.79 -20.87
C LYS A 451 -12.20 15.25 -21.29
N VAL A 452 -12.70 14.75 -22.41
CA VAL A 452 -14.06 15.08 -22.90
C VAL A 452 -15.09 14.69 -21.84
N ARG A 453 -14.95 13.49 -21.25
CA ARG A 453 -15.84 13.04 -20.18
C ARG A 453 -15.72 13.90 -18.92
N ALA A 454 -14.51 14.25 -18.48
CA ALA A 454 -14.30 15.08 -17.29
C ALA A 454 -14.91 16.49 -17.44
N VAL A 455 -14.84 17.10 -18.62
CA VAL A 455 -15.52 18.36 -18.93
C VAL A 455 -17.05 18.21 -18.81
N PHE A 456 -17.62 17.14 -19.39
CA PHE A 456 -19.05 16.87 -19.31
C PHE A 456 -19.52 16.67 -17.85
N LEU A 457 -18.77 15.91 -17.06
CA LEU A 457 -19.05 15.67 -15.64
C LEU A 457 -18.96 16.97 -14.81
N SER A 458 -18.00 17.84 -15.13
CA SER A 458 -17.85 19.15 -14.45
C SER A 458 -19.02 20.10 -14.73
N GLN A 459 -19.63 20.03 -15.90
CA GLN A 459 -20.81 20.85 -16.24
C GLN A 459 -22.08 20.33 -15.55
N SER A 460 -22.19 19.01 -15.40
CA SER A 460 -23.34 18.34 -14.79
C SER A 460 -23.42 18.60 -13.27
N THR A 461 -22.29 18.69 -12.58
CA THR A 461 -22.23 19.01 -11.14
C THR A 461 -22.65 20.44 -10.80
N HIS A 462 -22.51 21.39 -11.73
CA HIS A 462 -22.95 22.78 -11.54
C HIS A 462 -24.48 22.96 -11.70
N ALA A 463 -25.19 21.97 -12.26
CA ALA A 463 -26.63 22.04 -12.52
C ALA A 463 -27.52 21.62 -11.32
N GLY A 464 -26.95 21.35 -10.14
CA GLY A 464 -27.68 21.32 -8.87
C GLY A 464 -28.50 20.05 -8.56
N CYS A 465 -28.29 18.94 -9.25
CA CYS A 465 -28.92 17.66 -8.88
C CYS A 465 -27.94 16.79 -8.09
N TYR A 466 -27.98 16.84 -6.75
CA TYR A 466 -27.31 15.88 -5.89
C TYR A 466 -28.23 14.67 -5.68
N TYR A 467 -28.09 13.64 -6.51
CA TYR A 467 -28.61 12.31 -6.20
C TYR A 467 -27.44 11.34 -6.23
N PHE A 468 -27.09 10.80 -5.06
CA PHE A 468 -26.05 9.79 -4.92
C PHE A 468 -26.61 8.46 -5.43
N ALA A 469 -26.10 7.99 -6.58
CA ALA A 469 -26.31 6.62 -7.01
C ALA A 469 -25.16 5.77 -6.47
N ASN A 470 -25.48 4.61 -5.90
CA ASN A 470 -24.50 3.59 -5.55
C ASN A 470 -23.73 3.22 -6.81
N VAL A 471 -22.41 3.43 -6.79
CA VAL A 471 -21.53 2.79 -7.76
C VAL A 471 -21.25 1.41 -7.19
N ASP A 472 -21.86 0.37 -7.74
CA ASP A 472 -21.34 -0.98 -7.58
C ASP A 472 -20.01 -1.03 -8.38
N LEU A 473 -18.91 -0.73 -7.68
CA LEU A 473 -17.53 -0.73 -8.22
C LEU A 473 -16.99 -2.14 -8.50
#